data_AF-A0A2W5XTT1-F1
#
_entry.id   AF-A0A2W5XTT1-F1
#
_cell.length_a   1.000
_cell.length_b   1.000
_cell.length_c   1.000
_cell.angle_alpha   90.00
_cell.angle_beta   90.00
_cell.angle_gamma   90.00
#
_symmetry.space_group_name_H-M   'P 1'
#
loop_
_entity.id
_entity.type
_entity.pdbx_description
1 polymer ?
#
loop_
_entity_poly.entity_id
_entity_poly.type
_entity_poly.pdbx_seq_one_letter_code
_entity_poly.pdbx_strand_id
1 'polypeptide(L)'
;MRRFAAGTRVRSVLRVAVPLVLIFLLGGCLMPPTPETTQARDVFNLYILVLALGAVVFVAVEGMIVYSIFRYRRRDDRLPRQIHGNTVVEIIWTAIPTVIVLVLFTFSTLTLARTEAKAQNPLTIEVDGFQWQWTFRYLDANYTVTGTPTNPPVMGLPVNQPIRLILKSNDVIHSFYVPHFLVKRDVIPFPPGQPLNQLEFTVTDEGTYAGQCAEFCGDLHARMTFTVQAMSNAKYQQWLADAKAGKSPPPAASVAPGAAEAKLVAKGIAFDQQKLEVPANQAFSLTLDNQDTVQHNVSISKGQQVLFRGELVAGGKSMKYQVPALPPGDYVFQCDVHPIPAMTGAITAK
;
A
#
# COMPACT_ATOMS: atom_id res chain seq x y z
N MET A 1 18.44 -58.97 25.48
CA MET A 1 17.28 -58.05 25.58
C MET A 1 17.77 -56.61 25.69
N ARG A 2 17.73 -55.81 24.62
CA ARG A 2 17.94 -54.34 24.70
C ARG A 2 16.74 -53.66 24.04
N ARG A 3 15.83 -53.14 24.87
CA ARG A 3 14.67 -52.34 24.46
C ARG A 3 15.19 -50.98 23.99
N PHE A 4 15.17 -50.71 22.68
CA PHE A 4 15.47 -49.39 22.15
C PHE A 4 14.28 -48.45 22.36
N ALA A 5 14.52 -47.37 23.10
CA ALA A 5 13.57 -46.29 23.34
C ALA A 5 13.29 -45.52 22.03
N ALA A 6 12.22 -45.90 21.33
CA ALA A 6 11.75 -45.20 20.13
C ALA A 6 11.01 -43.87 20.42
N GLY A 7 10.67 -43.60 21.69
CA GLY A 7 9.75 -42.52 22.08
C GLY A 7 10.34 -41.11 22.25
N THR A 8 11.67 -40.96 22.44
CA THR A 8 12.28 -39.66 22.80
C THR A 8 12.69 -38.79 21.61
N ARG A 9 13.02 -39.38 20.45
CA ARG A 9 13.55 -38.63 19.29
C ARG A 9 12.48 -38.02 18.38
N VAL A 10 11.28 -38.61 18.31
CA VAL A 10 10.16 -38.03 17.53
C VAL A 10 9.66 -36.74 18.18
N ARG A 11 9.67 -36.68 19.52
CA ARG A 11 9.28 -35.50 20.30
C ARG A 11 10.21 -34.30 20.09
N SER A 12 11.51 -34.51 19.82
CA SER A 12 12.45 -33.38 19.61
C SER A 12 12.34 -32.77 18.21
N VAL A 13 12.03 -33.56 17.19
CA VAL A 13 11.81 -33.06 15.81
C VAL A 13 10.49 -32.29 15.72
N LEU A 14 9.42 -32.80 16.33
CA LEU A 14 8.14 -32.08 16.39
C LEU A 14 8.26 -30.72 17.13
N ARG A 15 9.09 -30.63 18.18
CA ARG A 15 9.27 -29.40 18.97
C ARG A 15 9.98 -28.28 18.20
N VAL A 16 10.71 -28.58 17.13
CA VAL A 16 11.43 -27.58 16.32
C VAL A 16 10.72 -27.31 14.98
N ALA A 17 10.14 -28.35 14.35
CA ALA A 17 9.46 -28.21 13.06
C ALA A 17 8.12 -27.45 13.16
N VAL A 18 7.34 -27.67 14.23
CA VAL A 18 6.05 -26.99 14.43
C VAL A 18 6.20 -25.47 14.59
N PRO A 19 7.10 -24.93 15.43
CA PRO A 19 7.28 -23.48 15.51
C PRO A 19 7.87 -22.88 14.23
N LEU A 20 8.72 -23.57 13.48
CA LEU A 20 9.23 -23.09 12.19
C LEU A 20 8.14 -22.99 11.12
N VAL A 21 7.24 -23.98 11.04
CA VAL A 21 6.08 -23.95 10.15
C VAL A 21 5.07 -22.87 10.59
N LEU A 22 4.84 -22.70 11.90
CA LEU A 22 4.01 -21.61 12.42
C LEU A 22 4.63 -20.24 12.15
N ILE A 23 5.95 -20.06 12.26
CA ILE A 23 6.65 -18.81 11.92
C ILE A 23 6.55 -18.53 10.41
N PHE A 24 6.64 -19.56 9.57
CA PHE A 24 6.47 -19.42 8.12
C PHE A 24 5.02 -19.06 7.72
N LEU A 25 4.03 -19.60 8.44
CA LEU A 25 2.60 -19.31 8.24
C LEU A 25 2.17 -17.96 8.85
N LEU A 26 2.82 -17.50 9.94
CA LEU A 26 2.49 -16.27 10.65
C LEU A 26 3.32 -15.05 10.18
N GLY A 27 4.40 -15.27 9.44
CA GLY A 27 5.42 -14.24 9.19
C GLY A 27 5.22 -13.34 7.96
N GLY A 28 4.31 -13.67 7.04
CA GLY A 28 4.19 -12.93 5.77
C GLY A 28 2.76 -12.61 5.36
N CYS A 29 2.50 -11.35 5.02
CA CYS A 29 1.41 -11.01 4.12
C CYS A 29 1.75 -11.56 2.73
N LEU A 30 1.50 -12.85 2.52
CA LEU A 30 1.65 -13.53 1.23
C LEU A 30 0.61 -13.08 0.19
N MET A 31 -0.28 -12.18 0.57
CA MET A 31 -1.38 -11.73 -0.27
C MET A 31 -1.13 -10.27 -0.66
N PRO A 32 -1.25 -9.93 -1.95
CA PRO A 32 -1.32 -8.55 -2.37
C PRO A 32 -2.50 -7.85 -1.68
N PRO A 33 -2.47 -6.50 -1.60
CA PRO A 33 -3.64 -5.74 -1.17
C PRO A 33 -4.90 -6.10 -1.95
N THR A 34 -6.06 -5.77 -1.39
CA THR A 34 -7.35 -5.97 -2.07
C THR A 34 -7.31 -5.26 -3.44
N PRO A 35 -7.71 -5.94 -4.53
CA PRO A 35 -7.65 -5.38 -5.87
C PRO A 35 -8.83 -4.44 -6.15
N GLU A 36 -8.56 -3.15 -6.29
CA GLU A 36 -9.57 -2.08 -6.41
C GLU A 36 -9.69 -1.51 -7.83
N THR A 37 -9.05 -2.16 -8.81
CA THR A 37 -9.22 -1.87 -10.23
C THR A 37 -9.53 -3.13 -11.03
N THR A 38 -10.09 -2.96 -12.23
CA THR A 38 -10.33 -4.09 -13.14
C THR A 38 -9.03 -4.81 -13.49
N GLN A 39 -7.95 -4.07 -13.72
CA GLN A 39 -6.61 -4.60 -13.98
C GLN A 39 -6.04 -5.32 -12.76
N ALA A 40 -6.25 -4.77 -11.55
CA ALA A 40 -5.78 -5.38 -10.32
C ALA A 40 -6.38 -6.76 -10.12
N ARG A 41 -7.66 -6.97 -10.45
CA ARG A 41 -8.32 -8.27 -10.31
C ARG A 41 -7.68 -9.32 -11.21
N ASP A 42 -7.34 -8.96 -12.44
CA ASP A 42 -6.62 -9.84 -13.37
C ASP A 42 -5.22 -10.20 -12.85
N VAL A 43 -4.45 -9.21 -12.39
CA VAL A 43 -3.12 -9.41 -11.80
C VAL A 43 -3.19 -10.27 -10.53
N PHE A 44 -4.17 -10.01 -9.67
CA PHE A 44 -4.39 -10.76 -8.43
C PHE A 44 -4.70 -12.23 -8.72
N ASN A 45 -5.58 -12.52 -9.67
CA ASN A 45 -5.91 -13.90 -10.05
C ASN A 45 -4.68 -14.65 -10.60
N LEU A 46 -3.87 -13.99 -11.43
CA LEU A 46 -2.60 -14.56 -11.91
C LEU A 46 -1.63 -14.81 -10.75
N TYR A 47 -1.52 -13.88 -9.80
CA TYR A 47 -0.71 -14.03 -8.61
C TYR A 47 -1.12 -15.26 -7.79
N ILE A 48 -2.41 -15.46 -7.55
CA ILE A 48 -2.91 -16.62 -6.80
C ILE A 48 -2.60 -17.93 -7.52
N LEU A 49 -2.75 -17.98 -8.84
CA LEU A 49 -2.37 -19.14 -9.64
C LEU A 49 -0.88 -19.47 -9.49
N VAL A 50 -0.01 -18.47 -9.66
CA VAL A 50 1.45 -18.64 -9.54
C VAL A 50 1.85 -19.06 -8.13
N LEU A 51 1.27 -18.42 -7.11
CA LEU A 51 1.53 -18.73 -5.70
C LEU A 51 1.13 -20.18 -5.37
N ALA A 52 -0.05 -20.63 -5.81
CA ALA A 52 -0.51 -21.99 -5.59
C ALA A 52 0.40 -23.03 -6.26
N LEU A 53 0.80 -22.77 -7.52
CA LEU A 53 1.69 -23.66 -8.27
C LEU A 53 3.09 -23.71 -7.65
N GLY A 54 3.61 -22.55 -7.24
CA GLY A 54 4.88 -22.45 -6.50
C GLY A 54 4.83 -23.17 -5.15
N ALA A 55 3.73 -23.07 -4.41
CA ALA A 55 3.55 -23.80 -3.15
C ALA A 55 3.57 -25.32 -3.35
N VAL A 56 2.95 -25.84 -4.42
CA VAL A 56 3.01 -27.28 -4.76
C VAL A 56 4.44 -27.72 -5.05
N VAL A 57 5.18 -26.97 -5.87
CA VAL A 57 6.59 -27.27 -6.17
C VAL A 57 7.45 -27.20 -4.91
N PHE A 58 7.26 -26.17 -4.09
CA PHE A 58 7.97 -25.99 -2.83
C PHE A 58 7.75 -27.18 -1.90
N VAL A 59 6.49 -27.57 -1.64
CA VAL A 59 6.18 -28.73 -0.80
C VAL A 59 6.75 -30.03 -1.37
N ALA A 60 6.74 -30.21 -2.69
CA ALA A 60 7.32 -31.40 -3.32
C ALA A 60 8.85 -31.46 -3.14
N VAL A 61 9.56 -30.36 -3.40
CA VAL A 61 11.02 -30.27 -3.30
C VAL A 61 11.47 -30.38 -1.85
N GLU A 62 10.91 -29.55 -0.97
CA GLU A 62 11.23 -29.58 0.47
C GLU A 62 10.85 -30.92 1.09
N GLY A 63 9.69 -31.47 0.74
CA GLY A 63 9.25 -32.79 1.17
C GLY A 63 10.23 -33.89 0.76
N MET A 64 10.74 -33.87 -0.48
CA MET A 64 11.74 -34.83 -0.94
C MET A 64 13.10 -34.65 -0.25
N ILE A 65 13.54 -33.43 0.01
CA ILE A 65 14.78 -33.14 0.75
C ILE A 65 14.66 -33.65 2.19
N VAL A 66 13.59 -33.26 2.88
CA VAL A 66 13.30 -33.70 4.26
C VAL A 66 13.19 -35.22 4.33
N TYR A 67 12.45 -35.84 3.40
CA TYR A 67 12.37 -37.30 3.30
C TYR A 67 13.75 -37.92 3.13
N SER A 68 14.59 -37.38 2.24
CA SER A 68 15.92 -37.89 1.97
C SER A 68 16.84 -37.80 3.19
N ILE A 69 16.80 -36.68 3.91
CA ILE A 69 17.55 -36.48 5.16
C ILE A 69 17.17 -37.54 6.19
N PHE A 70 15.88 -37.82 6.39
CA PHE A 70 15.44 -38.80 7.40
C PHE A 70 15.64 -40.25 6.95
N ARG A 71 15.36 -40.55 5.68
CA ARG A 71 15.37 -41.91 5.13
C ARG A 71 16.78 -42.43 4.89
N TYR A 72 17.70 -41.58 4.44
CA TYR A 72 19.06 -41.94 4.05
C TYR A 72 20.12 -41.44 5.04
N ARG A 73 19.71 -41.00 6.23
CA ARG A 73 20.63 -40.69 7.33
C ARG A 73 21.57 -41.87 7.61
N ARG A 74 22.89 -41.61 7.63
CA ARG A 74 23.92 -42.61 7.96
C ARG A 74 23.66 -43.25 9.33
N ARG A 75 23.69 -44.58 9.39
CA ARG A 75 23.50 -45.39 10.62
C ARG A 75 24.61 -46.40 10.86
N ASP A 76 25.34 -46.76 9.82
CA ASP A 76 26.41 -47.74 9.77
C ASP A 76 27.44 -47.33 8.69
N ASP A 77 28.53 -48.09 8.59
CA ASP A 77 29.66 -47.81 7.69
C ASP A 77 29.56 -48.51 6.33
N ARG A 78 28.40 -49.09 6.01
CA ARG A 78 28.16 -49.65 4.67
C ARG A 78 28.10 -48.53 3.64
N LEU A 79 28.75 -48.76 2.50
CA LEU A 79 28.69 -47.82 1.37
C LEU A 79 27.27 -47.79 0.77
N PRO A 80 26.78 -46.61 0.34
CA PRO A 80 25.51 -46.50 -0.35
C PRO A 80 25.60 -47.11 -1.77
N ARG A 81 24.45 -47.43 -2.36
CA ARG A 81 24.38 -47.89 -3.76
C ARG A 81 24.92 -46.79 -4.69
N GLN A 82 25.93 -47.12 -5.50
CA GLN A 82 26.56 -46.21 -6.45
C GLN A 82 25.74 -46.11 -7.75
N ILE A 83 24.66 -45.33 -7.72
CA ILE A 83 23.85 -45.02 -8.90
C ILE A 83 24.31 -43.70 -9.53
N HIS A 84 24.31 -43.62 -10.86
CA HIS A 84 24.75 -42.42 -11.59
C HIS A 84 23.60 -41.61 -12.19
N GLY A 85 22.41 -42.19 -12.35
CA GLY A 85 21.27 -41.49 -12.95
C GLY A 85 20.10 -42.41 -13.26
N ASN A 86 19.06 -41.82 -13.83
CA ASN A 86 17.89 -42.52 -14.33
C ASN A 86 17.26 -41.66 -15.44
N THR A 87 17.50 -42.05 -16.69
CA THR A 87 17.04 -41.31 -17.88
C THR A 87 15.52 -41.06 -17.88
N VAL A 88 14.71 -42.00 -17.36
CA VAL A 88 13.26 -41.82 -17.30
C VAL A 88 12.90 -40.69 -16.33
N VAL A 89 13.52 -40.67 -15.15
CA VAL A 89 13.31 -39.60 -14.16
C VAL A 89 13.83 -38.27 -14.71
N GLU A 90 14.95 -38.30 -15.42
CA GLU A 90 15.55 -37.14 -16.07
C GLU A 90 14.63 -36.49 -17.12
N ILE A 91 13.98 -37.31 -17.94
CA ILE A 91 12.98 -36.83 -18.90
C ILE A 91 11.77 -36.22 -18.17
N ILE A 92 11.26 -36.90 -17.13
CA ILE A 92 10.08 -36.44 -16.38
C ILE A 92 10.35 -35.09 -15.70
N TRP A 93 11.45 -34.94 -14.98
CA TRP A 93 11.76 -33.69 -14.27
C TRP A 93 12.14 -32.54 -15.21
N THR A 94 12.37 -32.82 -16.49
CA THR A 94 12.64 -31.79 -17.50
C THR A 94 11.32 -31.39 -18.16
N ALA A 95 10.51 -32.37 -18.56
CA ALA A 95 9.23 -32.16 -19.20
C ALA A 95 8.23 -31.41 -18.30
N ILE A 96 8.13 -31.79 -17.01
CA ILE A 96 7.17 -31.17 -16.08
C ILE A 96 7.41 -29.66 -15.93
N PRO A 97 8.62 -29.16 -15.56
CA PRO A 97 8.88 -27.73 -15.50
C PRO A 97 8.69 -27.01 -16.83
N THR A 98 9.06 -27.62 -17.96
CA THR A 98 8.84 -27.03 -19.28
C THR A 98 7.35 -26.80 -19.55
N VAL A 99 6.50 -27.78 -19.27
CA VAL A 99 5.04 -27.64 -19.44
C VAL A 99 4.47 -26.59 -18.48
N ILE A 100 4.92 -26.58 -17.22
CA ILE A 100 4.48 -25.57 -16.23
C ILE A 100 4.81 -24.15 -16.74
N VAL A 101 6.03 -23.93 -17.22
CA VAL A 101 6.44 -22.62 -17.75
C VAL A 101 5.63 -22.22 -18.99
N LEU A 102 5.34 -23.15 -19.91
CA LEU A 102 4.52 -22.87 -21.09
C LEU A 102 3.09 -22.45 -20.69
N VAL A 103 2.49 -23.14 -19.72
CA VAL A 103 1.16 -22.79 -19.21
C VAL A 103 1.17 -21.41 -18.54
N LEU A 104 2.14 -21.15 -17.67
CA LEU A 104 2.29 -19.85 -17.00
C LEU A 104 2.52 -18.72 -18.02
N PHE A 105 3.33 -18.94 -19.04
CA PHE A 105 3.57 -17.99 -20.12
C PHE A 105 2.27 -17.61 -20.86
N THR A 106 1.45 -18.60 -21.23
CA THR A 106 0.15 -18.33 -21.87
C THR A 106 -0.78 -17.49 -20.99
N PHE A 107 -0.96 -17.85 -19.72
CA PHE A 107 -1.81 -17.07 -18.82
C PHE A 107 -1.25 -15.66 -18.55
N SER A 108 0.08 -15.54 -18.44
CA SER A 108 0.74 -14.25 -18.20
C SER A 108 0.60 -13.31 -19.39
N THR A 109 0.79 -13.80 -20.61
CA THR A 109 0.65 -12.99 -21.84
C THR A 109 -0.79 -12.55 -22.08
N LEU A 110 -1.78 -13.41 -21.81
CA LEU A 110 -3.19 -13.04 -21.89
C LEU A 110 -3.56 -11.99 -20.84
N THR A 111 -3.06 -12.12 -19.62
CA THR A 111 -3.24 -11.14 -18.55
C THR A 111 -2.62 -9.80 -18.94
N LEU A 112 -1.37 -9.81 -19.42
CA LEU A 112 -0.67 -8.62 -19.88
C LEU A 112 -1.43 -7.90 -21.00
N ALA A 113 -1.95 -8.65 -21.98
CA ALA A 113 -2.72 -8.08 -23.09
C ALA A 113 -4.00 -7.38 -22.61
N ARG A 114 -4.65 -7.90 -21.56
CA ARG A 114 -5.84 -7.28 -20.96
C ARG A 114 -5.47 -6.05 -20.12
N THR A 115 -4.41 -6.12 -19.32
CA THR A 115 -4.00 -5.03 -18.45
C THR A 115 -3.46 -3.82 -19.22
N GLU A 116 -2.85 -4.05 -20.38
CA GLU A 116 -2.32 -3.00 -21.28
C GLU A 116 -3.34 -2.54 -22.34
N ALA A 117 -4.54 -3.12 -22.36
CA ALA A 117 -5.57 -2.75 -23.32
C ALA A 117 -6.01 -1.30 -23.10
N LYS A 118 -6.05 -0.52 -24.18
CA LYS A 118 -6.46 0.88 -24.15
C LYS A 118 -7.96 1.00 -24.35
N ALA A 119 -8.65 1.67 -23.43
CA ALA A 119 -10.05 2.00 -23.56
C ALA A 119 -10.28 3.17 -24.52
N GLN A 120 -11.53 3.24 -24.96
CA GLN A 120 -12.07 4.37 -25.72
C GLN A 120 -12.52 5.46 -24.73
N ASN A 121 -12.21 6.72 -25.04
CA ASN A 121 -12.62 7.91 -24.27
C ASN A 121 -12.26 7.89 -22.76
N PRO A 122 -10.98 7.67 -22.38
CA PRO A 122 -10.59 7.73 -20.98
C PRO A 122 -10.55 9.18 -20.47
N LEU A 123 -10.76 9.36 -19.16
CA LEU A 123 -10.36 10.60 -18.49
C LEU A 123 -8.83 10.68 -18.50
N THR A 124 -8.27 11.73 -19.09
CA THR A 124 -6.82 11.85 -19.25
C THR A 124 -6.23 12.82 -18.23
N ILE A 125 -5.23 12.34 -17.49
CA ILE A 125 -4.51 13.11 -16.48
C ILE A 125 -3.02 13.02 -16.79
N GLU A 126 -2.34 14.16 -16.92
CA GLU A 126 -0.88 14.17 -16.94
C GLU A 126 -0.35 14.10 -15.51
N VAL A 127 0.59 13.18 -15.28
CA VAL A 127 1.29 13.01 -14.02
C VAL A 127 2.75 13.39 -14.23
N ASP A 128 3.20 14.38 -13.48
CA ASP A 128 4.56 14.87 -13.51
C ASP A 128 5.25 14.50 -12.19
N GLY A 129 6.18 13.55 -12.27
CA GLY A 129 7.03 13.15 -11.15
C GLY A 129 8.30 13.99 -11.13
N PHE A 130 8.57 14.65 -10.02
CA PHE A 130 9.77 15.46 -9.81
C PHE A 130 10.32 15.25 -8.40
N GLN A 131 11.59 15.56 -8.17
CA GLN A 131 12.22 15.44 -6.86
C GLN A 131 11.64 16.49 -5.89
N TRP A 132 10.86 16.12 -4.86
CA TRP A 132 10.36 14.77 -4.52
C TRP A 132 8.86 14.79 -4.25
N GLN A 133 8.08 15.17 -5.26
CA GLN A 133 6.62 15.26 -5.25
C GLN A 133 5.99 15.08 -6.63
N TRP A 134 4.66 15.06 -6.64
CA TRP A 134 3.85 14.82 -7.83
C TRP A 134 3.06 16.07 -8.22
N THR A 135 2.87 16.27 -9.51
CA THR A 135 1.85 17.16 -10.05
C THR A 135 0.86 16.36 -10.86
N PHE A 136 -0.44 16.57 -10.63
CA PHE A 136 -1.53 16.01 -11.42
C PHE A 136 -2.22 17.11 -12.20
N ARG A 137 -2.23 17.01 -13.54
CA ARG A 137 -2.87 17.98 -14.45
C ARG A 137 -4.05 17.32 -15.16
N TYR A 138 -5.25 17.81 -14.89
CA TYR A 138 -6.50 17.36 -15.50
C TYR A 138 -6.71 18.17 -16.78
N LEU A 139 -6.31 17.62 -17.91
CA LEU A 139 -6.17 18.36 -19.18
C LEU A 139 -7.51 18.94 -19.64
N ASP A 140 -8.57 18.13 -19.65
CA ASP A 140 -9.91 18.54 -20.09
C ASP A 140 -10.57 19.54 -19.11
N ALA A 141 -10.14 19.51 -17.85
CA ALA A 141 -10.70 20.35 -16.81
C ALA A 141 -9.91 21.65 -16.59
N ASN A 142 -8.72 21.81 -17.16
CA ASN A 142 -7.80 22.90 -16.84
C ASN A 142 -7.61 23.07 -15.31
N TYR A 143 -7.38 21.97 -14.61
CA TYR A 143 -7.11 21.95 -13.17
C TYR A 143 -5.77 21.26 -12.91
N THR A 144 -4.98 21.82 -11.99
CA THR A 144 -3.68 21.27 -11.61
C THR A 144 -3.54 21.26 -10.10
N VAL A 145 -3.00 20.18 -9.56
CA VAL A 145 -2.62 20.07 -8.15
C VAL A 145 -1.18 19.59 -8.06
N THR A 146 -0.37 20.29 -7.27
CA THR A 146 1.04 19.99 -7.05
C THR A 146 1.29 19.78 -5.57
N GLY A 147 1.95 18.68 -5.25
CA GLY A 147 2.34 18.36 -3.88
C GLY A 147 3.60 19.08 -3.43
N THR A 148 3.77 19.16 -2.12
CA THR A 148 5.04 19.52 -1.47
C THR A 148 5.48 18.39 -0.53
N PRO A 149 6.77 18.29 -0.14
CA PRO A 149 7.22 17.25 0.77
C PRO A 149 6.48 17.21 2.12
N THR A 150 5.85 18.32 2.51
CA THR A 150 5.01 18.42 3.72
C THR A 150 3.53 18.30 3.44
N ASN A 151 3.07 18.51 2.20
CA ASN A 151 1.68 18.39 1.79
C ASN A 151 1.56 17.58 0.48
N PRO A 152 1.49 16.25 0.56
CA PRO A 152 1.29 15.39 -0.60
C PRO A 152 0.01 15.73 -1.39
N PRO A 153 -0.01 15.59 -2.71
CA PRO A 153 -1.16 15.95 -3.53
C PRO A 153 -2.25 14.88 -3.47
N VAL A 154 -3.50 15.32 -3.64
CA VAL A 154 -4.67 14.44 -3.76
C VAL A 154 -5.12 14.39 -5.22
N MET A 155 -5.12 13.19 -5.82
CA MET A 155 -5.67 12.90 -7.13
C MET A 155 -7.11 12.39 -7.00
N GLY A 156 -8.10 13.20 -7.35
CA GLY A 156 -9.50 12.80 -7.41
C GLY A 156 -9.81 12.03 -8.70
N LEU A 157 -10.49 10.89 -8.59
CA LEU A 157 -10.88 10.06 -9.73
C LEU A 157 -12.35 9.64 -9.63
N PRO A 158 -13.09 9.57 -10.76
CA PRO A 158 -14.36 8.88 -10.81
C PRO A 158 -14.18 7.34 -10.82
N VAL A 159 -15.03 6.63 -10.09
CA VAL A 159 -15.14 5.15 -10.17
C VAL A 159 -15.87 4.74 -11.45
N ASN A 160 -15.59 3.51 -11.91
CA ASN A 160 -16.22 2.89 -13.08
C ASN A 160 -16.03 3.66 -14.40
N GLN A 161 -14.97 4.46 -14.48
CA GLN A 161 -14.55 5.15 -15.69
C GLN A 161 -13.07 4.82 -16.01
N PRO A 162 -12.71 4.58 -17.28
CA PRO A 162 -11.31 4.43 -17.66
C PRO A 162 -10.52 5.71 -17.41
N ILE A 163 -9.39 5.59 -16.71
CA ILE A 163 -8.46 6.67 -16.40
C ILE A 163 -7.16 6.39 -17.14
N ARG A 164 -6.71 7.34 -17.96
CA ARG A 164 -5.41 7.28 -18.63
C ARG A 164 -4.47 8.31 -18.03
N LEU A 165 -3.40 7.82 -17.42
CA LEU A 165 -2.30 8.64 -16.95
C LEU A 165 -1.25 8.78 -18.05
N ILE A 166 -0.85 10.01 -18.34
CA ILE A 166 0.31 10.32 -19.18
C ILE A 166 1.45 10.69 -18.25
N LEU A 167 2.51 9.88 -18.23
CA LEU A 167 3.55 9.92 -17.22
C LEU A 167 4.77 10.67 -17.74
N LYS A 168 5.08 11.79 -17.10
CA LYS A 168 6.17 12.71 -17.45
C LYS A 168 7.10 12.90 -16.26
N SER A 169 8.41 12.96 -16.50
CA SER A 169 9.39 13.45 -15.54
C SER A 169 10.28 14.48 -16.24
N ASN A 170 10.75 15.47 -15.48
CA ASN A 170 11.71 16.46 -15.97
C ASN A 170 13.09 16.36 -15.27
N ASP A 171 13.28 15.38 -14.38
CA ASP A 171 14.53 15.18 -13.64
C ASP A 171 15.07 13.74 -13.75
N VAL A 172 14.70 12.86 -12.82
CA VAL A 172 15.15 11.47 -12.72
C VAL A 172 13.98 10.52 -12.98
N ILE A 173 14.26 9.23 -13.02
CA ILE A 173 13.21 8.21 -13.13
C ILE A 173 12.46 8.16 -11.79
N HIS A 174 11.12 8.16 -11.88
CA HIS A 174 10.22 7.82 -10.78
C HIS A 174 9.34 6.64 -11.19
N SER A 175 8.45 6.16 -10.32
CA SER A 175 7.45 5.17 -10.72
C SER A 175 6.14 5.42 -10.01
N PHE A 176 5.08 5.58 -10.79
CA PHE A 176 3.73 5.83 -10.26
C PHE A 176 3.14 4.49 -9.81
N TYR A 177 2.85 4.37 -8.52
CA TYR A 177 2.28 3.15 -7.97
C TYR A 177 1.24 3.42 -6.87
N VAL A 178 0.10 2.75 -7.01
CA VAL A 178 -0.94 2.64 -5.99
C VAL A 178 -1.07 1.14 -5.68
N PRO A 179 -0.69 0.66 -4.48
CA PRO A 179 -0.64 -0.78 -4.19
C PRO A 179 -1.94 -1.53 -4.46
N HIS A 180 -3.09 -0.94 -4.12
CA HIS A 180 -4.42 -1.51 -4.37
C HIS A 180 -4.79 -1.63 -5.86
N PHE A 181 -4.07 -0.94 -6.75
CA PHE A 181 -4.31 -1.00 -8.18
C PHE A 181 -3.48 -2.10 -8.85
N LEU A 182 -2.47 -2.66 -8.14
CA LEU A 182 -1.57 -3.74 -8.58
C LEU A 182 -0.91 -3.54 -9.95
N VAL A 183 -0.96 -2.32 -10.48
CA VAL A 183 -0.27 -1.88 -11.69
C VAL A 183 0.63 -0.71 -11.33
N LYS A 184 1.84 -0.72 -11.88
CA LYS A 184 2.80 0.37 -11.76
C LYS A 184 3.34 0.71 -13.14
N ARG A 185 3.77 1.95 -13.31
CA ARG A 185 4.50 2.35 -14.51
C ARG A 185 5.51 3.43 -14.18
N ASP A 186 6.69 3.26 -14.74
CA ASP A 186 7.79 4.17 -14.52
C ASP A 186 7.54 5.49 -15.25
N VAL A 187 7.94 6.56 -14.58
CA VAL A 187 7.81 7.95 -15.03
C VAL A 187 9.21 8.40 -15.43
N ILE A 188 9.47 8.36 -16.73
CA ILE A 188 10.82 8.44 -17.29
C ILE A 188 11.04 9.82 -17.92
N PRO A 189 12.20 10.47 -17.69
CA PRO A 189 12.55 11.72 -18.36
C PRO A 189 12.96 11.43 -19.82
N PHE A 190 11.97 11.31 -20.69
CA PHE A 190 12.20 11.11 -22.12
C PHE A 190 12.66 12.41 -22.80
N PRO A 191 13.51 12.31 -23.84
CA PRO A 191 13.81 13.46 -24.70
C PRO A 191 12.55 14.08 -25.31
N PRO A 192 12.52 15.41 -25.54
CA PRO A 192 11.39 16.07 -26.18
C PRO A 192 10.99 15.39 -27.50
N GLY A 193 9.69 15.17 -27.70
CA GLY A 193 9.14 14.55 -28.91
C GLY A 193 9.04 13.02 -28.88
N GLN A 194 9.53 12.34 -27.84
CA GLN A 194 9.29 10.91 -27.65
C GLN A 194 7.94 10.63 -26.97
N PRO A 195 7.28 9.50 -27.29
CA PRO A 195 6.05 9.12 -26.61
C PRO A 195 6.29 8.86 -25.14
N LEU A 196 5.48 9.50 -24.29
CA LEU A 196 5.52 9.31 -22.85
C LEU A 196 4.91 7.96 -22.46
N ASN A 197 5.36 7.42 -21.33
CA ASN A 197 4.73 6.24 -20.74
C ASN A 197 3.26 6.54 -20.40
N GLN A 198 2.41 5.56 -20.64
CA GLN A 198 1.00 5.63 -20.29
C GLN A 198 0.67 4.50 -19.32
N LEU A 199 -0.20 4.79 -18.37
CA LEU A 199 -0.79 3.80 -17.48
C LEU A 199 -2.30 3.98 -17.52
N GLU A 200 -3.03 2.90 -17.75
CA GLU A 200 -4.47 2.93 -17.82
C GLU A 200 -5.09 1.96 -16.82
N PHE A 201 -6.11 2.42 -16.08
CA PHE A 201 -6.84 1.59 -15.14
C PHE A 201 -8.27 2.09 -14.95
N THR A 202 -9.13 1.23 -14.40
CA THR A 202 -10.50 1.60 -13.98
C THR A 202 -10.68 1.24 -12.52
N VAL A 203 -10.88 2.24 -11.66
CA VAL A 203 -11.14 2.04 -10.22
C VAL A 203 -12.58 1.58 -10.05
N THR A 204 -12.81 0.49 -9.32
CA THR A 204 -14.14 -0.12 -9.19
C THR A 204 -14.90 0.36 -7.96
N ASP A 205 -14.18 0.72 -6.91
CA ASP A 205 -14.76 0.97 -5.59
C ASP A 205 -14.42 2.38 -5.09
N GLU A 206 -15.40 3.08 -4.49
CA GLU A 206 -15.17 4.39 -3.87
C GLU A 206 -14.24 4.22 -2.67
N GLY A 207 -13.31 5.15 -2.47
CA GLY A 207 -12.36 5.03 -1.38
C GLY A 207 -11.19 5.99 -1.47
N THR A 208 -10.29 5.84 -0.52
CA THR A 208 -9.04 6.58 -0.46
C THR A 208 -7.90 5.58 -0.53
N TYR A 209 -7.02 5.76 -1.52
CA TYR A 209 -5.90 4.86 -1.77
C TYR A 209 -4.57 5.60 -1.65
N ALA A 210 -3.65 5.06 -0.87
CA ALA A 210 -2.31 5.60 -0.74
C ALA A 210 -1.50 5.30 -2.01
N GLY A 211 -0.80 6.32 -2.51
CA GLY A 211 0.13 6.22 -3.62
C GLY A 211 1.55 6.59 -3.20
N GLN A 212 2.53 6.00 -3.89
CA GLN A 212 3.94 6.19 -3.58
C GLN A 212 4.81 6.10 -4.83
N CYS A 213 6.00 6.71 -4.76
CA CYS A 213 7.06 6.45 -5.72
C CYS A 213 7.62 5.03 -5.53
N ALA A 214 7.75 4.28 -6.62
CA ALA A 214 8.25 2.90 -6.63
C ALA A 214 9.56 2.72 -7.44
N GLU A 215 10.28 3.82 -7.70
CA GLU A 215 11.63 3.81 -8.29
C GLU A 215 12.53 4.75 -7.49
N PHE A 216 13.74 4.31 -7.15
CA PHE A 216 14.61 5.08 -6.27
C PHE A 216 15.04 6.39 -6.93
N CYS A 217 14.58 7.52 -6.37
CA CYS A 217 14.74 8.86 -6.96
C CYS A 217 15.52 9.84 -6.07
N GLY A 218 16.24 9.36 -5.05
CA GLY A 218 17.10 10.15 -4.17
C GLY A 218 16.60 10.30 -2.73
N ASP A 219 17.10 11.31 -2.02
CA ASP A 219 17.02 11.43 -0.55
C ASP A 219 15.61 11.38 0.04
N LEU A 220 14.62 11.98 -0.64
CA LEU A 220 13.23 11.96 -0.18
C LEU A 220 12.35 10.97 -0.96
N HIS A 221 12.94 9.95 -1.60
CA HIS A 221 12.22 8.89 -2.32
C HIS A 221 11.07 8.30 -1.48
N ALA A 222 11.35 7.92 -0.22
CA ALA A 222 10.35 7.35 0.69
C ALA A 222 9.25 8.33 1.13
N ARG A 223 9.41 9.64 0.90
CA ARG A 223 8.41 10.68 1.22
C ARG A 223 7.62 11.15 -0.01
N MET A 224 7.95 10.63 -1.19
CA MET A 224 7.30 10.97 -2.45
C MET A 224 5.96 10.24 -2.60
N THR A 225 5.04 10.58 -1.70
CA THR A 225 3.70 9.99 -1.57
C THR A 225 2.65 10.87 -2.21
N PHE A 226 1.46 10.30 -2.44
CA PHE A 226 0.26 11.00 -2.87
C PHE A 226 -0.97 10.22 -2.41
N THR A 227 -2.15 10.81 -2.55
CA THR A 227 -3.41 10.14 -2.23
C THR A 227 -4.30 10.10 -3.45
N VAL A 228 -4.97 8.99 -3.70
CA VAL A 228 -6.04 8.88 -4.69
C VAL A 228 -7.38 8.89 -3.96
N GLN A 229 -8.27 9.81 -4.34
CA GLN A 229 -9.64 9.86 -3.85
C GLN A 229 -10.58 9.38 -4.95
N ALA A 230 -11.02 8.13 -4.87
CA ALA A 230 -11.98 7.57 -5.82
C ALA A 230 -13.41 7.83 -5.34
N MET A 231 -14.26 8.31 -6.25
CA MET A 231 -15.58 8.82 -5.93
C MET A 231 -16.58 8.48 -7.04
N SER A 232 -17.88 8.46 -6.74
CA SER A 232 -18.92 8.50 -7.77
C SER A 232 -18.77 9.74 -8.66
N ASN A 233 -19.24 9.64 -9.90
CA ASN A 233 -19.19 10.74 -10.87
C ASN A 233 -19.72 12.06 -10.31
N ALA A 234 -20.84 12.05 -9.57
CA ALA A 234 -21.40 13.26 -8.97
C ALA A 234 -20.44 13.89 -7.93
N LYS A 235 -19.88 13.08 -7.04
CA LYS A 235 -18.90 13.53 -6.03
C LYS A 235 -17.60 14.01 -6.69
N TYR A 236 -17.14 13.36 -7.75
CA TYR A 236 -15.98 13.80 -8.52
C TYR A 236 -16.18 15.18 -9.15
N GLN A 237 -17.34 15.43 -9.78
CA GLN A 237 -17.65 16.74 -10.37
C GLN A 237 -17.71 17.84 -9.28
N GLN A 238 -18.31 17.54 -8.13
CA GLN A 238 -18.34 18.45 -7.00
C GLN A 238 -16.92 18.74 -6.47
N TRP A 239 -16.13 17.69 -6.25
CA TRP A 239 -14.74 17.78 -5.80
C TRP A 239 -13.92 18.66 -6.74
N LEU A 240 -14.06 18.47 -8.05
CA LEU A 240 -13.34 19.23 -9.06
C LEU A 240 -13.76 20.71 -9.07
N ALA A 241 -15.06 20.99 -8.91
CA ALA A 241 -15.58 22.36 -8.82
C ALA A 241 -15.05 23.07 -7.58
N ASP A 242 -15.06 22.41 -6.41
CA ASP A 242 -14.54 22.95 -5.17
C ASP A 242 -13.03 23.19 -5.24
N ALA A 243 -12.28 22.24 -5.80
CA ALA A 243 -10.84 22.33 -5.97
C ALA A 243 -10.44 23.50 -6.91
N LYS A 244 -11.19 23.71 -7.99
CA LYS A 244 -11.02 24.88 -8.88
C LYS A 244 -11.37 26.20 -8.20
N ALA A 245 -12.31 26.20 -7.27
CA ALA A 245 -12.67 27.37 -6.48
C ALA A 245 -11.65 27.67 -5.35
N GLY A 246 -10.52 26.95 -5.29
CA GLY A 246 -9.50 27.13 -4.26
C GLY A 246 -9.96 26.69 -2.86
N LYS A 247 -11.06 25.93 -2.77
CA LYS A 247 -11.41 25.24 -1.54
C LYS A 247 -10.48 24.05 -1.41
N SER A 248 -9.85 23.88 -0.25
CA SER A 248 -9.02 22.70 0.00
C SER A 248 -9.82 21.44 -0.35
N PRO A 249 -9.24 20.49 -1.11
CA PRO A 249 -9.90 19.22 -1.37
C PRO A 249 -10.31 18.63 -0.01
N PRO A 250 -11.52 18.08 0.12
CA PRO A 250 -11.88 17.37 1.34
C PRO A 250 -10.78 16.33 1.61
N PRO A 251 -10.22 16.27 2.83
CA PRO A 251 -9.42 15.12 3.23
C PRO A 251 -10.23 13.86 2.94
N ALA A 252 -9.51 12.79 2.60
CA ALA A 252 -10.02 11.43 2.49
C ALA A 252 -11.27 11.18 3.35
N ALA A 253 -12.42 11.04 2.68
CA ALA A 253 -13.76 10.89 3.26
C ALA A 253 -14.23 12.00 4.23
N SER A 254 -14.77 13.10 3.69
CA SER A 254 -15.76 13.91 4.43
C SER A 254 -17.16 13.36 4.17
N VAL A 255 -17.70 12.59 5.11
CA VAL A 255 -19.15 12.37 5.22
C VAL A 255 -19.78 13.65 5.79
N ALA A 256 -20.97 13.98 5.29
CA ALA A 256 -21.77 15.20 5.48
C ALA A 256 -21.86 15.75 6.93
N PRO A 257 -22.17 17.05 7.11
CA PRO A 257 -22.04 17.76 8.38
C PRO A 257 -23.12 17.34 9.37
N GLY A 258 -22.67 16.87 10.54
CA GLY A 258 -23.53 16.63 11.69
C GLY A 258 -22.77 16.17 12.94
N ALA A 259 -21.45 16.41 13.02
CA ALA A 259 -20.61 15.71 13.98
C ALA A 259 -19.98 16.61 15.04
N ALA A 260 -19.76 16.00 16.21
CA ALA A 260 -19.15 16.60 17.38
C ALA A 260 -17.93 17.50 17.05
N GLU A 261 -17.82 18.60 17.77
CA GLU A 261 -16.68 19.52 17.67
C GLU A 261 -15.76 19.35 18.86
N ALA A 262 -14.51 19.00 18.61
CA ALA A 262 -13.42 19.04 19.57
C ALA A 262 -12.61 20.33 19.35
N LYS A 263 -12.04 20.88 20.42
CA LYS A 263 -11.16 22.06 20.36
C LYS A 263 -9.92 21.82 21.22
N LEU A 264 -8.77 22.17 20.67
CA LEU A 264 -7.48 22.21 21.35
C LEU A 264 -6.86 23.60 21.20
N VAL A 265 -6.20 24.08 22.25
CA VAL A 265 -5.43 25.31 22.26
C VAL A 265 -3.96 24.95 22.48
N ALA A 266 -3.08 25.39 21.59
CA ALA A 266 -1.64 25.32 21.81
C ALA A 266 -1.16 26.64 22.42
N LYS A 267 -0.61 26.57 23.64
CA LYS A 267 -0.03 27.72 24.34
C LYS A 267 1.10 27.29 25.25
N GLY A 268 2.23 28.01 25.18
CA GLY A 268 3.43 27.71 25.95
C GLY A 268 4.09 26.39 25.54
N ILE A 269 3.95 25.96 24.28
CA ILE A 269 4.35 24.63 23.80
C ILE A 269 3.70 23.51 24.64
N ALA A 270 2.41 23.70 24.98
CA ALA A 270 1.56 22.68 25.56
C ALA A 270 0.16 22.74 24.94
N PHE A 271 -0.50 21.57 24.86
CA PHE A 271 -1.95 21.54 24.64
C PHE A 271 -2.68 21.81 25.95
N ASP A 272 -3.73 22.63 25.89
CA ASP A 272 -4.59 22.97 27.04
C ASP A 272 -5.33 21.74 27.60
N GLN A 273 -5.58 20.76 26.74
CA GLN A 273 -6.22 19.50 27.10
C GLN A 273 -5.30 18.33 26.76
N GLN A 274 -5.29 17.33 27.64
CA GLN A 274 -4.55 16.07 27.46
C GLN A 274 -5.49 14.88 27.22
N LYS A 275 -6.80 15.12 27.22
CA LYS A 275 -7.84 14.12 27.00
C LYS A 275 -8.93 14.73 26.12
N LEU A 276 -9.32 14.02 25.07
CA LEU A 276 -10.45 14.36 24.22
C LEU A 276 -11.40 13.17 24.14
N GLU A 277 -12.70 13.44 24.18
CA GLU A 277 -13.72 12.43 23.93
C GLU A 277 -14.43 12.75 22.63
N VAL A 278 -14.54 11.77 21.75
CA VAL A 278 -15.09 11.93 20.40
C VAL A 278 -16.05 10.78 20.10
N PRO A 279 -17.06 10.98 19.24
CA PRO A 279 -18.00 9.93 18.89
C PRO A 279 -17.28 8.81 18.12
N ALA A 280 -17.48 7.56 18.56
CA ALA A 280 -16.99 6.42 17.82
C ALA A 280 -17.73 6.23 16.49
N ASN A 281 -17.01 5.75 15.47
CA ASN A 281 -17.49 5.49 14.12
C ASN A 281 -18.14 6.70 13.42
N GLN A 282 -17.86 7.92 13.89
CA GLN A 282 -18.34 9.15 13.27
C GLN A 282 -17.15 10.08 13.03
N ALA A 283 -17.02 10.61 11.80
CA ALA A 283 -16.06 11.67 11.51
C ALA A 283 -16.42 12.90 12.34
N PHE A 284 -15.45 13.67 12.81
CA PHE A 284 -15.70 14.82 13.70
C PHE A 284 -14.79 15.99 13.33
N SER A 285 -15.13 17.20 13.78
CA SER A 285 -14.28 18.36 13.55
C SER A 285 -13.38 18.63 14.76
N LEU A 286 -12.11 18.90 14.53
CA LEU A 286 -11.15 19.29 15.57
C LEU A 286 -10.57 20.67 15.26
N THR A 287 -10.84 21.67 16.10
CA THR A 287 -10.25 22.99 15.94
C THR A 287 -8.96 23.09 16.76
N LEU A 288 -7.83 23.36 16.11
CA LEU A 288 -6.60 23.78 16.78
C LEU A 288 -6.50 25.30 16.77
N ASP A 289 -6.46 25.91 17.94
CA ASP A 289 -6.17 27.32 18.13
C ASP A 289 -4.71 27.50 18.59
N ASN A 290 -3.84 27.96 17.69
CA ASN A 290 -2.44 28.15 17.98
C ASN A 290 -2.19 29.55 18.53
N GLN A 291 -2.02 29.66 19.85
CA GLN A 291 -1.71 30.91 20.55
C GLN A 291 -0.20 31.12 20.80
N ASP A 292 0.63 30.18 20.35
CA ASP A 292 2.08 30.33 20.36
C ASP A 292 2.58 31.08 19.11
N THR A 293 3.86 31.43 19.11
CA THR A 293 4.53 32.04 17.94
C THR A 293 5.08 31.00 16.96
N VAL A 294 5.27 29.76 17.42
CA VAL A 294 5.78 28.63 16.62
C VAL A 294 4.64 27.81 16.03
N GLN A 295 4.93 26.97 15.03
CA GLN A 295 3.89 26.21 14.33
C GLN A 295 3.52 24.94 15.08
N HIS A 296 2.24 24.58 15.03
CA HIS A 296 1.71 23.36 15.62
C HIS A 296 0.73 22.67 14.68
N ASN A 297 0.64 21.35 14.76
CA ASN A 297 -0.44 20.57 14.19
C ASN A 297 -0.96 19.57 15.23
N VAL A 298 -1.98 18.82 14.84
CA VAL A 298 -2.42 17.64 15.57
C VAL A 298 -2.36 16.42 14.65
N SER A 299 -1.62 15.40 15.06
CA SER A 299 -1.68 14.06 14.48
C SER A 299 -2.33 13.10 15.47
N ILE A 300 -3.09 12.12 14.97
CA ILE A 300 -3.78 11.10 15.76
C ILE A 300 -3.27 9.73 15.34
N SER A 301 -2.87 8.91 16.30
CA SER A 301 -2.28 7.59 16.06
C SER A 301 -2.86 6.51 16.98
N LYS A 302 -2.75 5.26 16.53
CA LYS A 302 -2.99 4.06 17.35
C LYS A 302 -1.73 3.19 17.28
N GLY A 303 -0.96 3.18 18.37
CA GLY A 303 0.39 2.60 18.34
C GLY A 303 1.30 3.36 17.36
N GLN A 304 1.92 2.65 16.41
CA GLN A 304 2.79 3.26 15.39
C GLN A 304 2.03 3.77 14.14
N GLN A 305 0.75 3.43 13.99
CA GLN A 305 -0.03 3.82 12.82
C GLN A 305 -0.61 5.22 13.01
N VAL A 306 -0.27 6.15 12.12
CA VAL A 306 -0.89 7.48 12.05
C VAL A 306 -2.20 7.36 11.27
N LEU A 307 -3.31 7.70 11.91
CA LEU A 307 -4.67 7.61 11.35
C LEU A 307 -5.16 8.95 10.81
N PHE A 308 -4.66 10.05 11.37
CA PHE A 308 -4.95 11.40 10.92
C PHE A 308 -3.72 12.28 11.16
N ARG A 309 -3.46 13.21 10.24
CA ARG A 309 -2.42 14.23 10.38
C ARG A 309 -2.96 15.55 9.85
N GLY A 310 -3.15 16.51 10.75
CA GLY A 310 -3.56 17.86 10.41
C GLY A 310 -2.42 18.68 9.81
N GLU A 311 -2.79 19.69 9.02
CA GLU A 311 -1.86 20.70 8.52
C GLU A 311 -1.26 21.54 9.66
N LEU A 312 -0.09 22.13 9.40
CA LEU A 312 0.58 23.04 10.33
C LEU A 312 -0.14 24.39 10.40
N VAL A 313 -0.48 24.79 11.62
CA VAL A 313 -1.10 26.07 11.94
C VAL A 313 -0.02 27.03 12.38
N ALA A 314 0.12 28.14 11.66
CA ALA A 314 1.03 29.22 12.02
C ALA A 314 0.66 29.83 13.39
N GLY A 315 1.65 30.41 14.07
CA GLY A 315 1.42 31.08 15.35
C GLY A 315 0.38 32.20 15.25
N GLY A 316 -0.50 32.28 16.25
CA GLY A 316 -1.61 33.23 16.29
C GLY A 316 -2.75 32.95 15.28
N LYS A 317 -2.80 31.75 14.70
CA LYS A 317 -3.88 31.31 13.80
C LYS A 317 -4.62 30.12 14.38
N SER A 318 -5.83 29.90 13.90
CA SER A 318 -6.60 28.70 14.22
C SER A 318 -6.97 27.98 12.93
N MET A 319 -7.09 26.65 13.00
CA MET A 319 -7.52 25.82 11.89
C MET A 319 -8.50 24.76 12.38
N LYS A 320 -9.53 24.51 11.57
CA LYS A 320 -10.50 23.43 11.80
C LYS A 320 -10.14 22.25 10.91
N TYR A 321 -9.74 21.16 11.54
CA TYR A 321 -9.50 19.88 10.91
C TYR A 321 -10.79 19.08 10.79
N GLN A 322 -10.89 18.27 9.74
CA GLN A 322 -11.89 17.22 9.64
C GLN A 322 -11.21 15.88 9.91
N VAL A 323 -11.50 15.29 11.06
CA VAL A 323 -10.92 14.00 11.46
C VAL A 323 -11.87 12.88 10.99
N PRO A 324 -11.36 11.84 10.30
CA PRO A 324 -12.18 10.72 9.87
C PRO A 324 -12.75 9.94 11.06
N ALA A 325 -13.76 9.12 10.81
CA ALA A 325 -14.37 8.27 11.82
C ALA A 325 -13.33 7.37 12.49
N LEU A 326 -13.24 7.44 13.82
CA LEU A 326 -12.38 6.56 14.61
C LEU A 326 -13.21 5.39 15.14
N PRO A 327 -12.78 4.13 14.96
CA PRO A 327 -13.40 3.00 15.64
C PRO A 327 -13.41 3.19 17.17
N PRO A 328 -14.28 2.49 17.92
CA PRO A 328 -14.27 2.56 19.37
C PRO A 328 -12.89 2.19 19.94
N GLY A 329 -12.41 2.98 20.91
CA GLY A 329 -11.15 2.72 21.62
C GLY A 329 -10.31 3.96 21.87
N ASP A 330 -9.08 3.73 22.34
CA ASP A 330 -8.15 4.78 22.72
C ASP A 330 -7.08 5.03 21.65
N TYR A 331 -6.76 6.30 21.47
CA TYR A 331 -5.83 6.85 20.50
C TYR A 331 -4.95 7.90 21.18
N VAL A 332 -3.83 8.23 20.55
CA VAL A 332 -2.93 9.30 21.00
C VAL A 332 -3.03 10.45 20.02
N PHE A 333 -3.12 11.68 20.53
CA PHE A 333 -2.92 12.87 19.71
C PHE A 333 -1.64 13.59 20.11
N GLN A 334 -0.91 14.14 19.15
CA GLN A 334 0.33 14.84 19.42
C GLN A 334 0.64 15.96 18.43
N CYS A 335 1.55 16.86 18.80
CA CYS A 335 2.18 17.79 17.87
C CYS A 335 3.40 17.12 17.21
N ASP A 336 3.42 17.08 15.87
CA ASP A 336 4.56 16.50 15.13
C ASP A 336 5.80 17.40 15.17
N VAL A 337 5.63 18.72 15.35
CA VAL A 337 6.74 19.68 15.45
C VAL A 337 7.41 19.62 16.82
N HIS A 338 6.63 19.34 17.86
CA HIS A 338 7.08 19.33 19.25
C HIS A 338 6.63 18.01 19.92
N PRO A 339 7.32 16.89 19.66
CA PRO A 339 6.95 15.57 20.18
C PRO A 339 7.37 15.41 21.65
N ILE A 340 6.81 16.26 22.52
CA ILE A 340 7.06 16.29 23.97
C ILE A 340 5.77 15.95 24.74
N PRO A 341 5.87 15.44 25.98
CA PRO A 341 4.68 15.04 26.74
C PRO A 341 3.63 16.14 26.94
N ALA A 342 4.03 17.41 27.00
CA ALA A 342 3.11 18.54 27.12
C ALA A 342 2.25 18.77 25.86
N MET A 343 2.71 18.25 24.72
CA MET A 343 2.07 18.33 23.41
C MET A 343 1.59 16.94 22.95
N THR A 344 1.28 16.05 23.89
CA THR A 344 0.79 14.71 23.61
C THR A 344 -0.31 14.32 24.60
N GLY A 345 -1.52 14.05 24.10
CA GLY A 345 -2.65 13.61 24.90
C GLY A 345 -3.32 12.35 24.36
N ALA A 346 -4.42 11.95 24.99
CA ALA A 346 -5.22 10.78 24.63
C ALA A 346 -6.59 11.18 24.03
N ILE A 347 -7.03 10.47 23.00
CA ILE A 347 -8.41 10.55 22.50
C ILE A 347 -9.11 9.22 22.81
N THR A 348 -10.29 9.29 23.42
CA THR A 348 -11.18 8.13 23.59
C THR A 348 -12.37 8.28 22.65
N ALA A 349 -12.47 7.38 21.67
CA ALA A 349 -13.61 7.28 20.77
C ALA A 349 -14.67 6.34 21.38
N LYS A 350 -15.84 6.87 21.74
CA LYS A 350 -16.91 6.11 22.40
C LYS A 350 -18.31 6.44 21.88
#